data_AF-A0A4V5P327-F1
#
_entry.id   AF-A0A4V5P327-F1
#
_cell.length_a   1.000
_cell.length_b   1.000
_cell.length_c   1.000
_cell.angle_alpha   90.00
_cell.angle_beta   90.00
_cell.angle_gamma   90.00
#
_symmetry.space_group_name_H-M   'P 1'
#
loop_
_entity.id
_entity.type
_entity.pdbx_description
1 polymer ?
#
loop_
_entity_poly.entity_id
_entity_poly.type
_entity_poly.pdbx_seq_one_letter_code
_entity_poly.pdbx_strand_id
1 'polypeptide(L)' 'MQYDCREKLNEIRKMREKMIESAQEKGFTSDDTIRYSQELDQLIYEYQCYSKRTGQQQDEIRIAFKQMIMILPQAQMLV' A
#
# COMPACT_ATOMS: atom_id res chain seq x y z
N MET A 1 11.58 -2.05 -13.19
CA MET A 1 11.29 -0.64 -12.89
C MET A 1 10.66 -0.59 -11.51
N GLN A 2 11.39 -0.08 -10.52
CA GLN A 2 10.91 0.06 -9.15
C GLN A 2 10.12 1.38 -9.11
N TYR A 3 8.80 1.31 -9.24
CA TYR A 3 7.96 2.49 -9.03
C TYR A 3 8.09 2.88 -7.56
N ASP A 4 8.66 4.05 -7.30
CA ASP A 4 8.86 4.56 -5.94
C ASP A 4 7.49 4.74 -5.30
N CYS A 5 7.25 4.09 -4.16
CA CYS A 5 6.00 4.21 -3.40
C CYS A 5 5.63 5.69 -3.14
N ARG A 6 6.64 6.58 -3.15
CA ARG A 6 6.52 8.02 -3.01
C ARG A 6 5.83 8.71 -4.19
N GLU A 7 6.05 8.26 -5.42
CA GLU A 7 5.37 8.81 -6.60
C GLU A 7 3.86 8.52 -6.54
N LYS A 8 3.48 7.27 -6.25
CA LYS A 8 2.06 6.91 -6.08
C LYS A 8 1.40 7.66 -4.92
N LEU A 9 2.12 7.89 -3.82
CA LEU A 9 1.65 8.72 -2.71
C LEU A 9 1.41 10.19 -3.10
N ASN A 10 2.28 10.76 -3.94
CA ASN A 10 2.11 12.13 -4.43
C ASN A 10 0.89 12.25 -5.36
N GLU A 11 0.65 11.27 -6.22
CA GLU A 11 -0.53 11.27 -7.09
C GLU A 11 -1.82 11.12 -6.28
N ILE A 12 -1.85 10.28 -5.24
CA ILE A 12 -2.97 10.19 -4.30
C ILE A 12 -3.23 11.55 -3.63
N ARG A 13 -2.17 12.27 -3.21
CA ARG A 13 -2.30 13.59 -2.59
C ARG A 13 -2.89 14.63 -3.54
N LYS A 14 -2.37 14.73 -4.77
CA LYS A 14 -2.90 15.66 -5.78
C LYS A 14 -4.36 15.34 -6.14
N MET A 15 -4.69 14.06 -6.28
CA MET A 15 -6.05 13.65 -6.63
C MET A 15 -7.03 13.95 -5.49
N ARG A 16 -6.58 13.81 -4.23
CA ARG A 16 -7.35 14.24 -3.05
C ARG A 16 -7.58 15.75 -3.02
N GLU A 17 -6.58 16.56 -3.34
CA GLU A 17 -6.73 18.01 -3.41
C GLU A 17 -7.77 18.41 -4.47
N LYS A 18 -7.70 17.83 -5.67
CA LYS A 18 -8.70 18.06 -6.73
C LYS A 18 -10.12 17.63 -6.35
N MET A 19 -10.25 16.52 -5.62
CA MET A 19 -11.54 16.05 -5.10
C MET A 19 -12.10 17.06 -4.07
N ILE A 20 -11.26 17.61 -3.20
CA ILE A 20 -11.65 18.63 -2.22
C ILE A 20 -12.06 19.92 -2.92
N GLU A 21 -11.28 20.40 -3.90
CA GLU A 21 -11.63 21.58 -4.70
C GLU A 21 -12.97 21.39 -5.43
N SER A 22 -13.18 20.24 -6.09
CA SER A 22 -14.46 19.94 -6.74
C SER A 22 -15.61 19.82 -5.75
N ALA A 23 -15.38 19.28 -4.56
CA ALA A 23 -16.39 19.22 -3.51
C ALA A 23 -16.76 20.61 -2.99
N GLN A 24 -15.80 21.53 -2.92
CA GLN A 24 -16.02 22.91 -2.50
C GLN A 24 -16.73 23.73 -3.57
N GLU A 25 -16.42 23.53 -4.86
CA GLU A 25 -17.04 24.26 -5.97
C GLU A 25 -18.41 23.70 -6.38
N LYS A 26 -18.53 22.37 -6.51
CA LYS A 26 -19.70 21.69 -7.10
C LYS A 26 -20.52 20.91 -6.08
N GLY A 27 -20.03 20.77 -4.86
CA GLY A 27 -20.65 19.94 -3.82
C GLY A 27 -20.21 18.47 -3.88
N PHE A 28 -20.36 17.79 -2.74
CA PHE A 28 -19.98 16.39 -2.54
C PHE A 28 -20.82 15.38 -3.33
N THR A 29 -22.01 15.79 -3.78
CA THR A 29 -22.94 14.97 -4.57
C THR A 29 -22.85 15.24 -6.06
N SER A 30 -21.92 16.08 -6.51
CA SER A 30 -21.70 16.27 -7.94
C SER A 30 -21.04 15.03 -8.54
N ASP A 31 -21.44 14.69 -9.77
CA ASP A 31 -20.93 13.53 -10.50
C ASP A 31 -19.41 13.53 -10.62
N ASP A 32 -18.82 14.72 -10.79
CA ASP A 32 -17.38 14.93 -10.81
C ASP A 32 -16.71 14.56 -9.48
N THR A 33 -17.23 15.04 -8.34
CA THR A 33 -16.68 14.71 -7.02
C THR A 33 -16.82 13.23 -6.70
N ILE A 34 -17.92 12.60 -7.10
CA ILE A 34 -18.13 11.16 -6.95
C ILE A 34 -17.11 10.39 -7.79
N ARG A 35 -16.90 10.77 -9.05
CA ARG A 35 -15.90 10.14 -9.93
C ARG A 35 -14.49 10.28 -9.38
N TYR A 36 -14.11 11.47 -8.89
CA TYR A 36 -12.80 11.68 -8.26
C TYR A 36 -12.62 10.84 -6.98
N SER A 37 -13.67 10.66 -6.18
CA SER A 37 -13.58 9.78 -5.00
C SER A 37 -13.35 8.32 -5.38
N GLN A 38 -14.01 7.82 -6.42
CA GLN A 38 -13.83 6.45 -6.91
C GLN A 38 -12.42 6.22 -7.49
N GLU A 39 -11.91 7.15 -8.30
CA GLU A 39 -10.56 7.08 -8.83
C GLU A 39 -9.50 7.13 -7.72
N LEU A 40 -9.73 7.96 -6.69
CA LEU A 40 -8.87 8.04 -5.51
C LEU A 40 -8.87 6.73 -4.71
N ASP A 41 -10.03 6.12 -4.49
CA ASP A 41 -10.16 4.83 -3.81
C ASP A 41 -9.41 3.72 -4.55
N GLN A 42 -9.49 3.69 -5.89
CA GLN A 42 -8.77 2.70 -6.70
C GLN A 42 -7.24 2.87 -6.58
N LEU A 43 -6.74 4.11 -6.61
CA LEU A 43 -5.31 4.39 -6.43
C LEU A 43 -4.81 4.00 -5.03
N ILE A 44 -5.62 4.25 -3.99
CA ILE A 44 -5.32 3.83 -2.61
C ILE A 44 -5.28 2.30 -2.52
N TYR A 45 -6.25 1.62 -3.12
CA TYR A 45 -6.32 0.16 -3.13
C TYR A 45 -5.08 -0.45 -3.81
N GLU A 46 -4.69 0.07 -4.98
CA GLU A 46 -3.47 -0.37 -5.65
C GLU A 46 -2.25 -0.19 -4.75
N TYR A 47 -2.08 0.99 -4.17
CA TYR A 47 -0.97 1.27 -3.26
C TYR A 47 -0.93 0.29 -2.07
N GLN A 48 -2.08 0.01 -1.45
CA GLN A 48 -2.18 -0.95 -0.37
C GLN A 48 -1.85 -2.38 -0.83
N CYS A 49 -2.30 -2.80 -2.01
CA CYS A 49 -1.95 -4.10 -2.57
C CYS A 49 -0.45 -4.22 -2.91
N TYR A 50 0.18 -3.16 -3.40
CA TYR A 50 1.64 -3.13 -3.59
C TYR A 50 2.38 -3.22 -2.25
N SER A 51 1.95 -2.45 -1.24
CA SER A 51 2.55 -2.44 0.10
C SER A 51 2.37 -3.77 0.84
N LYS A 52 1.18 -4.40 0.73
CA LYS A 52 0.91 -5.73 1.29
C LYS A 52 1.76 -6.82 0.64
N ARG A 53 1.97 -6.78 -0.68
CA ARG A 53 2.85 -7.72 -1.37
C ARG A 53 4.30 -7.64 -0.88
N THR A 54 4.80 -6.44 -0.61
CA THR A 54 6.13 -6.27 0.00
C THR A 54 6.20 -6.75 1.45
N GLY A 55 5.12 -6.61 2.23
CA GLY A 55 5.04 -7.15 3.59
C GLY A 55 4.98 -8.67 3.62
N GLN A 56 4.15 -9.29 2.77
CA GLN A 56 4.00 -10.75 2.67
C GLN A 56 5.32 -11.43 2.24
N GLN A 57 6.08 -10.82 1.33
CA GLN A 57 7.38 -11.33 0.94
C GLN A 57 8.39 -11.29 2.10
N GLN A 58 8.35 -10.26 2.96
CA GLN A 58 9.20 -10.22 4.16
C GLN A 58 8.77 -11.24 5.22
N ASP A 59 7.47 -11.46 5.41
CA ASP A 59 6.96 -12.48 6.32
C ASP A 59 7.32 -13.90 5.84
N GLU A 60 7.23 -14.18 4.54
CA GLU A 60 7.67 -15.46 3.95
C GLU A 60 9.17 -15.69 4.15
N ILE A 61 10.01 -14.68 3.89
CA ILE A 61 11.47 -14.75 4.14
C ILE A 61 11.73 -14.99 5.64
N ARG A 62 11.00 -14.32 6.53
CA ARG A 62 11.13 -14.47 7.98
C ARG A 62 10.69 -15.86 8.45
N ILE A 63 9.63 -16.42 7.88
CA ILE A 63 9.15 -17.78 8.18
C ILE A 63 10.18 -18.81 7.70
N ALA A 64 10.66 -18.68 6.45
CA ALA A 64 11.68 -19.56 5.89
C ALA A 64 12.97 -19.53 6.71
N PHE A 65 13.41 -18.34 7.14
CA PHE A 65 14.59 -18.17 7.99
C PHE A 65 14.42 -18.82 9.37
N LYS A 66 13.24 -18.66 10.00
CA LYS A 66 12.92 -19.34 11.27
C LYS A 66 12.94 -20.86 11.13
N GLN A 67 12.37 -21.40 10.04
CA GLN A 67 12.39 -22.84 9.76
C GLN A 67 13.82 -23.35 9.57
N MET A 68 14.66 -22.62 8.84
CA MET A 68 16.05 -22.96 8.60
C MET A 68 16.87 -23.01 9.89
N ILE A 69 16.68 -22.05 10.80
CA ILE A 69 17.33 -22.02 12.12
C ILE A 69 16.86 -23.18 13.00
N MET A 70 15.57 -23.52 12.99
CA MET A 70 15.05 -24.65 13.78
C MET A 70 15.61 -26.00 13.34
N ILE A 71 15.98 -26.17 12.07
CA ILE A 71 16.55 -27.41 11.54
C ILE A 71 18.06 -27.49 11.81
N LEU A 72 18.70 -26.38 12.20
CA LEU A 72 20.15 -26.34 12.44
C LEU A 72 20.49 -26.94 13.82
N PRO A 73 21.23 -28.07 13.88
CA PRO A 73 21.39 -28.86 15.10
C PRO A 73 22.21 -28.17 16.21
N GLN A 74 23.00 -27.15 15.88
CA GLN A 74 23.84 -26.43 16.85
C GLN A 74 23.09 -25.30 17.59
N ALA A 75 21.95 -24.83 17.07
CA ALA A 75 21.18 -23.76 17.69
C ALA A 75 20.26 -24.24 18.82
N GLN A 76 19.86 -25.52 18.81
CA GLN A 76 18.97 -26.11 19.82
C GLN A 76 19.68 -26.43 21.16
N MET A 77 21.01 -26.40 21.23
CA MET A 77 21.78 -26.77 22.43
C MET A 77 22.30 -25.58 23.26
N LEU A 78 21.90 -24.34 22.94
CA LEU A 78 22.21 -23.14 23.75
C LEU A 78 20.95 -22.63 24.45
N VAL A 79 20.40 -23.45 25.36
CA VAL A 79 19.46 -23.03 26.42
C VAL A 79 19.85 -23.78 27.69
#